data_AF-A0A661CK98-F1
#
_entry.id   AF-A0A661CK98-F1
#
_cell.length_a   1.000
_cell.length_b   1.000
_cell.length_c   1.000
_cell.angle_alpha   90.00
_cell.angle_beta   90.00
_cell.angle_gamma   90.00
#
_symmetry.space_group_name_H-M   'P 1'
#
loop_
_entity.id
_entity.type
_entity.pdbx_description
1 polymer ?
#
loop_
_entity_poly.entity_id
_entity_poly.type
_entity_poly.pdbx_seq_one_letter_code
_entity_poly.pdbx_strand_id
1 'polypeptide(L)'
;MPNRTVMIMVGLDGVGKTTLLATMYHELSRFENQFGFKLAASKDTQLDLQEAYQKLSTIIAQPTFTPTGSLLKGTAGIIERPFEILFKGKKELDLVFCDIAGGIIRAEPGNQDFDEFKQRLEQAIVIVNVIDGSALVEGDELLLEQKNDPAQIYQLLQPILTKNNQQNHLLLFVITKCEAWLKNEKSQKKLETAFETQYKMILKLIDELDNTVSVLIP
;
A
#
# COMPACT_ATOMS: atom_id res chain seq x y z
N MET A 1 -9.24 -22.78 12.14
CA MET A 1 -9.69 -21.95 11.02
C MET A 1 -8.44 -21.62 10.21
N PRO A 2 -8.42 -21.69 8.87
CA PRO A 2 -7.23 -21.25 8.16
C PRO A 2 -6.95 -19.78 8.53
N ASN A 3 -5.68 -19.49 8.84
CA ASN A 3 -5.23 -18.17 9.29
C ASN A 3 -5.40 -17.17 8.14
N ARG A 4 -6.56 -16.50 8.07
CA ARG A 4 -6.80 -15.41 7.13
C ARG A 4 -6.07 -14.18 7.64
N THR A 5 -4.99 -13.81 6.97
CA THR A 5 -4.21 -12.61 7.24
C THR A 5 -4.80 -11.45 6.47
N VAL A 6 -5.27 -10.43 7.19
CA VAL A 6 -5.76 -9.17 6.59
C VAL A 6 -4.59 -8.21 6.44
N MET A 7 -4.42 -7.74 5.21
CA MET A 7 -3.46 -6.71 4.83
C MET A 7 -4.24 -5.53 4.28
N ILE A 8 -3.90 -4.31 4.68
CA ILE A 8 -4.61 -3.11 4.22
C ILE A 8 -3.66 -2.12 3.57
N MET A 9 -4.07 -1.57 2.43
CA MET A 9 -3.31 -0.56 1.70
C MET A 9 -3.87 0.83 2.02
N VAL A 10 -3.07 1.63 2.73
CA VAL A 10 -3.44 2.97 3.20
C VAL A 10 -2.63 4.01 2.45
N GLY A 11 -3.27 5.06 1.99
CA GLY A 11 -2.65 6.18 1.28
C GLY A 11 -3.69 6.95 0.47
N LEU A 12 -3.45 8.21 0.18
CA LEU A 12 -4.44 9.08 -0.47
C LEU A 12 -4.66 8.73 -1.95
N ASP A 13 -5.49 9.53 -2.62
CA ASP A 13 -5.83 9.30 -4.02
C ASP A 13 -4.65 9.55 -4.97
N GLY A 14 -4.43 8.58 -5.84
CA GLY A 14 -3.40 8.64 -6.87
C GLY A 14 -1.98 8.35 -6.39
N VAL A 15 -1.77 7.88 -5.15
CA VAL A 15 -0.46 7.41 -4.66
C VAL A 15 -0.06 6.04 -5.22
N GLY A 16 -0.88 5.39 -6.05
CA GLY A 16 -0.48 4.15 -6.73
C GLY A 16 -0.77 2.84 -5.98
N LYS A 17 -1.70 2.80 -5.03
CA LYS A 17 -2.07 1.58 -4.28
C LYS A 17 -2.43 0.38 -5.17
N THR A 18 -3.45 0.52 -6.01
CA THR A 18 -3.88 -0.55 -6.93
C THR A 18 -2.77 -0.92 -7.92
N THR A 19 -2.01 0.07 -8.40
CA THR A 19 -0.87 -0.14 -9.31
C THR A 19 0.25 -0.97 -8.65
N LEU A 20 0.57 -0.68 -7.39
CA LEU A 20 1.53 -1.43 -6.59
C LEU A 20 1.07 -2.88 -6.44
N LEU A 21 -0.20 -3.11 -6.08
CA LEU A 21 -0.75 -4.46 -5.92
C LEU A 21 -0.75 -5.24 -7.25
N ALA A 22 -1.13 -4.60 -8.36
CA ALA A 22 -1.11 -5.19 -9.68
C ALA A 22 0.31 -5.59 -10.13
N THR A 23 1.29 -4.72 -9.86
CA THR A 23 2.71 -4.97 -10.18
C THR A 23 3.27 -6.09 -9.32
N MET A 24 3.01 -6.07 -8.00
CA MET A 24 3.42 -7.13 -7.08
C MET A 24 2.85 -8.48 -7.51
N TYR A 25 1.55 -8.54 -7.84
CA TYR A 25 0.92 -9.76 -8.32
C TYR A 25 1.55 -10.25 -9.64
N HIS A 26 1.79 -9.34 -10.59
CA HIS A 26 2.44 -9.70 -11.85
C HIS A 26 3.84 -10.28 -11.64
N GLU A 27 4.69 -9.61 -10.87
CA GLU A 27 6.05 -10.08 -10.64
C GLU A 27 6.06 -11.41 -9.88
N LEU A 28 5.23 -11.57 -8.83
CA LEU A 28 5.12 -12.83 -8.11
C LEU A 28 4.61 -13.97 -9.00
N SER A 29 3.69 -13.69 -9.93
CA SER A 29 3.19 -14.70 -10.88
C SER A 29 4.29 -15.27 -11.80
N ARG A 30 5.37 -14.51 -12.04
CA ARG A 30 6.52 -14.94 -12.85
C ARG A 30 7.45 -15.89 -12.08
N PHE A 31 7.45 -15.82 -10.76
CA PHE A 31 8.26 -16.70 -9.89
C PHE A 31 7.61 -18.06 -9.61
N GLU A 32 6.34 -18.27 -10.02
CA GLU A 32 5.49 -19.37 -9.52
C GLU A 32 5.98 -20.80 -9.80
N ASN A 33 7.04 -20.96 -10.59
CA ASN A 33 7.54 -22.26 -11.02
C ASN A 33 8.97 -22.58 -10.55
N GLN A 34 9.72 -21.61 -9.99
CA GLN A 34 11.12 -21.85 -9.63
C GLN A 34 11.30 -22.52 -8.26
N PHE A 35 10.39 -22.26 -7.31
CA PHE A 35 10.55 -22.72 -5.92
C PHE A 35 9.34 -23.49 -5.36
N GLY A 36 8.37 -23.81 -6.23
CA GLY A 36 7.08 -24.38 -5.82
C GLY A 36 6.19 -23.42 -5.03
N PHE A 37 6.57 -22.14 -4.91
CA PHE A 37 5.74 -21.08 -4.38
C PHE A 37 4.73 -20.62 -5.44
N LYS A 38 3.48 -20.40 -5.07
CA LYS A 38 2.45 -19.84 -5.97
C LYS A 38 1.56 -18.87 -5.20
N LEU A 39 1.24 -17.72 -5.79
CA LEU A 39 0.28 -16.76 -5.24
C LEU A 39 -0.99 -16.81 -6.10
N ALA A 40 -1.94 -17.65 -5.72
CA ALA A 40 -3.20 -17.78 -6.45
C ALA A 40 -4.18 -16.69 -6.03
N ALA A 41 -4.68 -15.90 -6.98
CA ALA A 41 -5.77 -14.97 -6.76
C ALA A 41 -7.12 -15.61 -7.12
N SER A 42 -8.22 -15.07 -6.59
CA SER A 42 -9.54 -15.38 -7.15
C SER A 42 -9.62 -14.95 -8.61
N LYS A 43 -10.51 -15.56 -9.40
CA LYS A 43 -10.65 -15.25 -10.83
C LYS A 43 -10.88 -13.75 -11.08
N ASP A 44 -11.76 -13.14 -10.29
CA ASP A 44 -12.10 -11.72 -10.43
C ASP A 44 -10.91 -10.82 -10.03
N THR A 45 -10.24 -11.14 -8.93
CA THR A 45 -9.03 -10.40 -8.50
C THR A 45 -7.91 -10.52 -9.53
N GLN A 46 -7.70 -11.70 -10.11
CA GLN A 46 -6.71 -11.92 -11.15
C GLN A 46 -7.01 -11.05 -12.38
N LEU A 47 -8.26 -11.05 -12.86
CA LEU A 47 -8.66 -10.28 -14.04
C LEU A 47 -8.46 -8.77 -13.81
N ASP A 48 -8.92 -8.24 -12.68
CA ASP A 48 -8.76 -6.84 -12.32
C ASP A 48 -7.30 -6.40 -12.28
N LEU A 49 -6.44 -7.19 -11.61
CA LEU A 49 -5.03 -6.84 -11.44
C LEU A 49 -4.25 -6.99 -12.75
N GLN A 50 -4.59 -7.98 -13.59
CA GLN A 50 -4.01 -8.09 -14.93
C GLN A 50 -4.41 -6.92 -15.81
N GLU A 51 -5.67 -6.49 -15.79
CA GLU A 51 -6.13 -5.31 -16.53
C GLU A 51 -5.40 -4.04 -16.04
N ALA A 52 -5.28 -3.88 -14.72
CA ALA A 52 -4.56 -2.74 -14.15
C ALA A 52 -3.08 -2.71 -14.57
N TYR A 53 -2.42 -3.87 -14.56
CA TYR A 53 -1.03 -3.99 -15.00
C TYR A 53 -0.85 -3.73 -16.49
N GLN A 54 -1.76 -4.23 -17.34
CA GLN A 54 -1.71 -3.99 -18.79
C GLN A 54 -1.86 -2.50 -19.13
N LYS A 55 -2.77 -1.81 -18.44
CA LYS A 55 -2.93 -0.35 -18.57
C LYS A 55 -1.65 0.38 -18.17
N LEU A 56 -1.05 0.01 -17.03
CA LEU A 56 0.23 0.58 -16.59
C LEU A 56 1.33 0.38 -17.64
N SER A 57 1.49 -0.86 -18.13
CA SER A 57 2.52 -1.23 -19.10
C SER A 57 2.39 -0.45 -20.41
N THR A 58 1.15 -0.20 -20.85
CA THR A 58 0.87 0.58 -22.06
C THR A 58 1.36 2.01 -21.92
N ILE A 59 1.22 2.63 -20.73
CA ILE A 59 1.66 4.01 -20.46
C ILE A 59 3.18 4.09 -20.43
N ILE A 60 3.84 3.15 -19.75
CA ILE A 60 5.30 3.11 -19.65
C ILE A 60 5.93 2.95 -21.04
N ALA A 61 5.27 2.20 -21.94
CA ALA A 61 5.72 2.00 -23.31
C ALA A 61 5.45 3.20 -24.25
N GLN A 62 4.67 4.20 -23.83
CA GLN A 62 4.39 5.36 -24.69
C GLN A 62 5.63 6.29 -24.75
N PRO A 63 6.09 6.65 -25.97
CA PRO A 63 7.26 7.53 -26.14
C PRO A 63 7.00 8.99 -25.72
N THR A 64 5.73 9.38 -25.64
CA THR A 64 5.27 10.70 -25.19
C THR A 64 4.18 10.53 -24.16
N PHE A 65 4.28 11.21 -23.02
CA PHE A 65 3.24 11.21 -22.00
C PHE A 65 1.96 11.84 -22.55
N THR A 66 0.95 11.02 -22.80
CA THR A 66 -0.40 11.49 -23.11
C THR A 66 -1.18 11.53 -21.79
N PRO A 67 -1.83 12.64 -21.41
CA PRO A 67 -2.73 12.66 -20.25
C PRO A 67 -3.96 11.81 -20.57
N THR A 68 -3.82 10.51 -20.36
CA THR A 68 -4.94 9.62 -20.12
C THR A 68 -5.60 10.10 -18.83
N GLY A 69 -6.94 10.17 -18.76
CA GLY A 69 -7.68 10.57 -17.55
C GLY A 69 -7.42 9.63 -16.35
N SER A 70 -8.41 9.41 -15.48
CA SER A 70 -8.29 8.41 -14.41
C SER A 70 -7.92 7.03 -15.00
N LEU A 71 -6.65 6.67 -14.88
CA LEU A 71 -6.00 5.57 -15.59
C LEU A 71 -6.52 4.19 -15.19
N LEU A 72 -6.76 4.05 -13.90
CA LEU A 72 -7.60 3.03 -13.32
C LEU A 72 -8.87 3.75 -12.89
N LYS A 73 -10.05 3.12 -13.01
CA LYS A 73 -11.21 3.63 -12.25
C LYS A 73 -10.75 3.69 -10.80
N GLY A 74 -10.89 4.84 -10.15
CA GLY A 74 -10.60 4.94 -8.72
C GLY A 74 -11.33 3.82 -7.99
N THR A 75 -10.66 3.19 -7.02
CA THR A 75 -11.30 2.22 -6.14
C THR A 75 -12.54 2.87 -5.55
N ALA A 76 -13.70 2.24 -5.68
CA ALA A 76 -14.92 2.68 -5.03
C ALA A 76 -15.05 1.91 -3.72
N GLY A 77 -15.11 2.62 -2.59
CA GLY A 77 -15.19 1.95 -1.29
C GLY A 77 -13.93 1.15 -0.95
N ILE A 78 -14.16 -0.05 -0.41
CA ILE A 78 -13.15 -1.03 -0.03
C ILE A 78 -13.30 -2.25 -0.94
N ILE A 79 -12.24 -2.62 -1.65
CA ILE A 79 -12.20 -3.84 -2.45
C ILE A 79 -11.32 -4.87 -1.73
N GLU A 80 -11.94 -5.96 -1.29
CA GLU A 80 -11.20 -7.13 -0.80
C GLU A 80 -10.67 -7.96 -1.96
N ARG A 81 -9.37 -8.21 -1.96
CA ARG A 81 -8.67 -9.01 -2.96
C ARG A 81 -8.09 -10.25 -2.28
N PRO A 82 -8.79 -11.40 -2.33
CA PRO A 82 -8.34 -12.62 -1.69
C PRO A 82 -7.27 -13.34 -2.53
N PHE A 83 -6.25 -13.84 -1.82
CA PHE A 83 -5.18 -14.65 -2.36
C PHE A 83 -4.91 -15.87 -1.48
N GLU A 84 -4.43 -16.92 -2.12
CA GLU A 84 -3.89 -18.10 -1.45
C GLU A 84 -2.41 -18.19 -1.74
N ILE A 85 -1.61 -18.39 -0.69
CA ILE A 85 -0.22 -18.81 -0.86
C ILE A 85 -0.18 -20.33 -0.85
N LEU A 86 0.34 -20.89 -1.93
CA LEU A 86 0.63 -22.31 -2.04
C LEU A 86 2.14 -22.53 -2.05
N PHE A 87 2.58 -23.56 -1.33
CA PHE A 87 3.94 -24.07 -1.39
C PHE A 87 3.91 -25.55 -1.76
N LYS A 88 4.62 -25.91 -2.83
CA LYS A 88 4.63 -27.26 -3.42
C LYS A 88 3.22 -27.82 -3.67
N GLY A 89 2.31 -26.95 -4.12
CA GLY A 89 0.91 -27.28 -4.41
C GLY A 89 -0.01 -27.39 -3.19
N LYS A 90 0.50 -27.20 -1.98
CA LYS A 90 -0.28 -27.19 -0.74
C LYS A 90 -0.54 -25.75 -0.31
N LYS A 91 -1.79 -25.44 0.02
CA LYS A 91 -2.18 -24.15 0.60
C LYS A 91 -1.58 -24.00 2.00
N GLU A 92 -0.84 -22.92 2.21
CA GLU A 92 -0.17 -22.60 3.49
C GLU A 92 -0.81 -21.38 4.17
N LEU A 93 -1.30 -20.39 3.40
CA LEU A 93 -1.86 -19.16 3.97
C LEU A 93 -2.99 -18.57 3.10
N ASP A 94 -3.96 -17.97 3.77
CA ASP A 94 -4.97 -17.10 3.16
C ASP A 94 -4.61 -15.64 3.41
N LEU A 95 -4.48 -14.86 2.35
CA LEU A 95 -4.24 -13.42 2.41
C LEU A 95 -5.45 -12.68 1.86
N VAL A 96 -5.78 -11.54 2.46
CA VAL A 96 -6.71 -10.59 1.86
C VAL A 96 -6.09 -9.20 1.87
N PHE A 97 -5.89 -8.64 0.68
CA PHE A 97 -5.54 -7.25 0.51
C PHE A 97 -6.80 -6.40 0.43
N CYS A 98 -6.98 -5.50 1.38
CA CYS A 98 -7.99 -4.46 1.33
C CYS A 98 -7.40 -3.25 0.57
N ASP A 99 -7.79 -3.11 -0.70
CA ASP A 99 -7.49 -1.95 -1.54
C ASP A 99 -8.58 -0.89 -1.30
N ILE A 100 -8.18 0.26 -0.77
CA ILE A 100 -9.10 1.31 -0.26
C ILE A 100 -9.11 2.50 -1.22
N ALA A 101 -10.26 3.10 -1.47
CA ALA A 101 -10.33 4.42 -2.11
C ALA A 101 -9.58 5.45 -1.25
N GLY A 102 -8.66 6.22 -1.83
CA GLY A 102 -7.87 7.18 -1.04
C GLY A 102 -8.72 8.29 -0.43
N GLY A 103 -9.81 8.67 -1.07
CA GLY A 103 -10.81 9.61 -0.53
C GLY A 103 -11.46 9.17 0.78
N ILE A 104 -11.51 7.86 1.10
CA ILE A 104 -12.12 7.36 2.36
C ILE A 104 -11.33 7.83 3.57
N ILE A 105 -10.01 7.98 3.46
CA ILE A 105 -9.14 8.42 4.56
C ILE A 105 -9.57 9.80 5.08
N ARG A 106 -10.16 10.63 4.20
CA ARG A 106 -10.64 11.99 4.46
C ARG A 106 -12.14 12.10 4.68
N ALA A 107 -12.85 10.98 4.73
CA ALA A 107 -14.27 11.00 4.98
C ALA A 107 -14.57 11.46 6.42
N GLU A 108 -15.65 12.22 6.58
CA GLU A 108 -16.09 12.71 7.88
C GLU A 108 -16.56 11.56 8.79
N PRO A 109 -16.46 11.71 10.12
CA PRO A 109 -17.02 10.77 11.07
C PRO A 109 -18.51 10.47 10.81
N GLY A 110 -18.90 9.20 10.83
CA GLY A 110 -20.27 8.75 10.51
C GLY A 110 -20.50 8.42 9.04
N ASN A 111 -19.49 8.57 8.18
CA ASN A 111 -19.49 7.96 6.86
C ASN A 111 -19.32 6.43 6.98
N GLN A 112 -20.24 5.67 6.38
CA GLN A 112 -20.24 4.20 6.45
C GLN A 112 -18.97 3.57 5.89
N ASP A 113 -18.42 4.09 4.78
CA ASP A 113 -17.19 3.58 4.18
C ASP A 113 -15.98 3.83 5.09
N PHE A 114 -15.98 4.93 5.85
CA PHE A 114 -14.95 5.25 6.83
C PHE A 114 -15.00 4.33 8.04
N ASP A 115 -16.21 4.02 8.54
CA ASP A 115 -16.39 3.10 9.65
C ASP A 115 -15.98 1.67 9.25
N GLU A 116 -16.34 1.23 8.04
CA GLU A 116 -15.86 -0.04 7.50
C GLU A 116 -14.33 -0.05 7.35
N PHE A 117 -13.75 1.03 6.84
CA PHE A 117 -12.29 1.17 6.72
C PHE A 117 -11.59 1.04 8.07
N LYS A 118 -12.09 1.72 9.10
CA LYS A 118 -11.54 1.60 10.46
C LYS A 118 -11.62 0.17 10.97
N GLN A 119 -12.76 -0.51 10.77
CA GLN A 119 -12.90 -1.90 11.18
C GLN A 119 -11.86 -2.80 10.48
N ARG A 120 -11.60 -2.59 9.18
CA ARG A 120 -10.57 -3.35 8.44
C ARG A 120 -9.16 -3.01 8.90
N LEU A 121 -8.89 -1.74 9.18
CA LEU A 121 -7.60 -1.29 9.68
C LEU A 121 -7.30 -1.88 11.07
N GLU A 122 -8.29 -1.97 11.96
CA GLU A 122 -8.16 -2.64 13.26
C GLU A 122 -7.90 -4.15 13.13
N GLN A 123 -8.48 -4.81 12.12
CA GLN A 123 -8.26 -6.24 11.85
C GLN A 123 -6.91 -6.53 11.18
N ALA A 124 -6.27 -5.52 10.59
CA ALA A 124 -5.08 -5.72 9.78
C ALA A 124 -3.85 -6.02 10.64
N ILE A 125 -3.16 -7.11 10.32
CA ILE A 125 -1.84 -7.41 10.90
C ILE A 125 -0.71 -6.82 10.06
N VAL A 126 -0.96 -6.55 8.77
CA VAL A 126 -0.04 -5.82 7.90
C VAL A 126 -0.70 -4.56 7.38
N ILE A 127 -0.05 -3.42 7.58
CA ILE A 127 -0.50 -2.12 7.10
C ILE A 127 0.52 -1.63 6.08
N VAL A 128 0.11 -1.49 4.83
CA VAL A 128 0.94 -0.98 3.73
C VAL A 128 0.60 0.49 3.54
N ASN A 129 1.43 1.38 4.08
CA ASN A 129 1.34 2.80 3.83
C ASN A 129 2.01 3.13 2.50
N VAL A 130 1.22 3.50 1.49
CA VAL A 130 1.69 3.82 0.15
C VAL A 130 1.87 5.33 0.03
N ILE A 131 3.09 5.73 -0.31
CA ILE A 131 3.56 7.11 -0.30
C ILE A 131 3.89 7.52 -1.74
N ASP A 132 3.47 8.72 -2.13
CA ASP A 132 3.91 9.35 -3.38
C ASP A 132 5.30 9.98 -3.18
N GLY A 133 6.33 9.35 -3.75
CA GLY A 133 7.72 9.77 -3.66
C GLY A 133 7.99 11.11 -4.34
N SER A 134 7.23 11.44 -5.40
CA SER A 134 7.37 12.72 -6.09
C SER A 134 6.89 13.87 -5.20
N ALA A 135 5.72 13.72 -4.57
CA ALA A 135 5.23 14.68 -3.59
C ALA A 135 6.11 14.74 -2.33
N LEU A 136 6.72 13.61 -1.94
CA LEU A 136 7.59 13.54 -0.76
C LEU A 136 8.88 14.35 -0.92
N VAL A 137 9.50 14.33 -2.11
CA VAL A 137 10.83 14.92 -2.31
C VAL A 137 10.79 16.29 -3.01
N GLU A 138 9.81 16.50 -3.89
CA GLU A 138 9.69 17.73 -4.70
C GLU A 138 8.42 18.53 -4.39
N GLY A 139 7.48 17.96 -3.64
CA GLY A 139 6.25 18.66 -3.26
C GLY A 139 6.52 19.82 -2.31
N ASP A 140 5.73 20.88 -2.47
CA ASP A 140 5.53 21.85 -1.40
C ASP A 140 4.65 21.25 -0.29
N GLU A 141 4.48 21.99 0.81
CA GLU A 141 3.67 21.54 1.95
C GLU A 141 2.24 21.17 1.51
N LEU A 142 1.65 21.94 0.59
CA LEU A 142 0.30 21.70 0.08
C LEU A 142 0.22 20.38 -0.71
N LEU A 143 1.16 20.11 -1.62
CA LEU A 143 1.16 18.87 -2.39
C LEU A 143 1.46 17.66 -1.50
N LEU A 144 2.34 17.81 -0.51
CA LEU A 144 2.62 16.78 0.48
C LEU A 144 1.37 16.44 1.27
N GLU A 145 0.64 17.44 1.78
CA GLU A 145 -0.64 17.24 2.44
C GLU A 145 -1.65 16.61 1.49
N GLN A 146 -1.75 17.04 0.24
CA GLN A 146 -2.72 16.49 -0.71
C GLN A 146 -2.45 15.03 -1.10
N LYS A 147 -1.19 14.58 -1.07
CA LYS A 147 -0.79 13.25 -1.58
C LYS A 147 -0.39 12.27 -0.50
N ASN A 148 0.23 12.70 0.58
CA ASN A 148 0.79 11.80 1.59
C ASN A 148 0.16 12.01 2.98
N ASP A 149 -0.21 13.24 3.33
CA ASP A 149 -0.80 13.66 4.61
C ASP A 149 -0.29 12.87 5.84
N PRO A 150 1.01 12.99 6.19
CA PRO A 150 1.59 12.20 7.26
C PRO A 150 0.88 12.41 8.61
N ALA A 151 0.33 13.60 8.86
CA ALA A 151 -0.44 13.92 10.06
C ALA A 151 -1.75 13.13 10.14
N GLN A 152 -2.53 13.08 9.05
CA GLN A 152 -3.75 12.28 8.99
C GLN A 152 -3.45 10.78 9.13
N ILE A 153 -2.39 10.29 8.48
CA ILE A 153 -1.94 8.89 8.64
C ILE A 153 -1.58 8.60 10.10
N TYR A 154 -0.85 9.49 10.77
CA TYR A 154 -0.52 9.34 12.18
C TYR A 154 -1.78 9.22 13.05
N GLN A 155 -2.76 10.11 12.84
CA GLN A 155 -4.02 10.09 13.59
C GLN A 155 -4.81 8.79 13.40
N LEU A 156 -4.72 8.17 12.22
CA LEU A 156 -5.36 6.88 11.94
C LEU A 156 -4.64 5.71 12.60
N LEU A 157 -3.32 5.69 12.56
CA LEU A 157 -2.52 4.56 13.04
C LEU A 157 -2.31 4.57 14.54
N GLN A 158 -2.13 5.75 15.16
CA GLN A 158 -1.87 5.88 16.59
C GLN A 158 -2.86 5.09 17.47
N PRO A 159 -4.20 5.25 17.33
CA PRO A 159 -5.13 4.52 18.18
C PRO A 159 -5.14 3.01 17.91
N ILE A 160 -4.63 2.55 16.77
CA ILE A 160 -4.64 1.13 16.41
C ILE A 160 -3.40 0.45 16.98
N LEU A 161 -2.24 1.09 16.81
CA LEU A 161 -0.96 0.58 17.29
C LEU A 161 -0.83 0.62 18.82
N THR A 162 -1.52 1.55 19.48
CA THR A 162 -1.48 1.70 20.95
C THR A 162 -2.62 0.97 21.67
N LYS A 163 -3.65 0.52 20.95
CA LYS A 163 -4.81 -0.16 21.54
C LYS A 163 -4.54 -1.66 21.64
N ASN A 164 -4.49 -2.16 22.86
CA ASN A 164 -4.24 -3.56 23.22
C ASN A 164 -2.94 -4.12 22.60
N ASN A 165 -1.87 -4.18 23.42
CA ASN A 165 -0.55 -4.76 23.13
C ASN A 165 -0.55 -6.28 22.80
N GLN A 166 -1.68 -6.85 22.38
CA GLN A 166 -1.84 -8.27 22.09
C GLN A 166 -1.67 -8.61 20.60
N GLN A 167 -1.90 -7.65 19.69
CA GLN A 167 -1.74 -7.87 18.25
C GLN A 167 -0.39 -7.35 17.78
N ASN A 168 0.35 -8.19 17.05
CA ASN A 168 1.57 -7.75 16.38
C ASN A 168 1.23 -7.11 15.04
N HIS A 169 1.86 -5.98 14.74
CA HIS A 169 1.69 -5.25 13.49
C HIS A 169 2.99 -5.19 12.69
N LEU A 170 2.87 -5.37 11.37
CA LEU A 170 3.90 -5.06 10.40
C LEU A 170 3.47 -3.84 9.59
N LEU A 171 4.24 -2.77 9.67
CA LEU A 171 4.05 -1.56 8.88
C LEU A 171 5.04 -1.54 7.71
N LEU A 172 4.51 -1.51 6.49
CA LEU A 172 5.31 -1.36 5.28
C LEU A 172 5.10 0.04 4.72
N PHE A 173 6.14 0.87 4.75
CA PHE A 173 6.14 2.17 4.06
C PHE A 173 6.65 1.96 2.65
N VAL A 174 5.76 1.97 1.67
CA VAL A 174 6.10 1.73 0.27
C VAL A 174 6.06 3.04 -0.49
N ILE A 175 7.23 3.50 -0.95
CA ILE A 175 7.32 4.71 -1.75
C ILE A 175 7.12 4.33 -3.22
N THR A 176 6.15 4.96 -3.85
CA THR A 176 5.87 4.83 -5.29
C THR A 176 6.32 6.09 -6.03
N LYS A 177 6.38 6.03 -7.37
CA LYS A 177 6.81 7.15 -8.21
C LYS A 177 8.18 7.69 -7.81
N CYS A 178 9.05 6.78 -7.38
CA CYS A 178 10.36 7.05 -6.81
C CYS A 178 11.51 6.85 -7.82
N GLU A 179 11.20 6.54 -9.08
CA GLU A 179 12.15 6.06 -10.09
C GLU A 179 13.27 7.06 -10.36
N ALA A 180 13.00 8.35 -10.22
CA ALA A 180 14.01 9.40 -10.36
C ALA A 180 15.06 9.36 -9.23
N TRP A 181 14.69 8.89 -8.03
CA TRP A 181 15.53 8.91 -6.84
C TRP A 181 16.25 7.60 -6.57
N LEU A 182 15.81 6.48 -7.16
CA LEU A 182 16.50 5.19 -7.07
C LEU A 182 17.71 5.05 -8.01
N LYS A 183 18.06 6.11 -8.77
CA LYS A 183 19.13 6.05 -9.79
C LYS A 183 20.54 5.95 -9.21
N ASN A 184 20.77 6.49 -8.01
CA ASN A 184 22.06 6.47 -7.33
C ASN A 184 21.91 6.74 -5.82
N GLU A 185 22.96 6.44 -5.07
CA GLU A 185 23.00 6.55 -3.61
C GLU A 185 22.66 7.97 -3.10
N LYS A 186 23.13 9.01 -3.80
CA LYS A 186 22.88 10.41 -3.39
C LYS A 186 21.39 10.76 -3.50
N SER A 187 20.76 10.39 -4.60
CA SER A 187 19.33 10.65 -4.80
C SER A 187 18.46 9.77 -3.90
N GLN A 188 18.89 8.52 -3.64
CA GLN A 188 18.21 7.62 -2.72
C GLN A 188 18.25 8.15 -1.28
N LYS A 189 19.41 8.64 -0.83
CA LYS A 189 19.54 9.26 0.49
C LYS A 189 18.65 10.49 0.65
N LYS A 190 18.44 11.26 -0.44
CA LYS A 190 17.49 12.38 -0.45
C LYS A 190 16.05 11.89 -0.21
N LEU A 191 15.66 10.78 -0.84
CA LEU A 191 14.34 10.17 -0.65
C LEU A 191 14.14 9.67 0.79
N GLU A 192 15.13 8.94 1.32
CA GLU A 192 15.11 8.41 2.69
C GLU A 192 15.03 9.55 3.72
N THR A 193 15.86 10.60 3.57
CA THR A 193 15.84 11.77 4.46
C THR A 193 14.50 12.48 4.44
N ALA A 194 13.87 12.61 3.25
CA ALA A 194 12.55 13.21 3.12
C ALA A 194 11.49 12.37 3.84
N PHE A 195 11.52 11.04 3.68
CA PHE A 195 10.64 10.12 4.39
C PHE A 195 10.80 10.25 5.91
N GLU A 196 12.02 10.13 6.43
CA GLU A 196 12.31 10.21 7.86
C GLU A 196 11.86 11.54 8.47
N THR A 197 12.02 12.64 7.72
CA THR A 197 11.61 13.98 8.16
C THR A 197 10.09 14.08 8.28
N GLN A 198 9.35 13.68 7.24
CA GLN A 198 7.91 13.86 7.17
C GLN A 198 7.13 12.84 8.01
N TYR A 199 7.65 11.61 8.14
CA TYR A 199 7.01 10.53 8.90
C TYR A 199 7.59 10.36 10.32
N LYS A 200 8.43 11.31 10.78
CA LYS A 200 9.12 11.28 12.08
C LYS A 200 8.22 10.93 13.27
N MET A 201 7.00 11.47 13.31
CA MET A 201 6.06 11.20 14.39
C MET A 201 5.62 9.74 14.44
N ILE A 202 5.36 9.14 13.28
CA ILE A 202 4.95 7.73 13.17
C ILE A 202 6.12 6.81 13.50
N LEU A 203 7.32 7.14 13.01
CA LEU A 203 8.54 6.37 13.31
C LEU A 203 8.84 6.36 14.81
N LYS A 204 8.79 7.53 15.46
CA LYS A 204 8.95 7.62 16.92
C LYS A 204 7.92 6.81 17.70
N LEU A 205 6.66 6.82 17.25
CA LEU A 205 5.62 6.00 17.87
C LEU A 205 5.97 4.51 17.76
N ILE A 206 6.43 4.05 16.60
CA ILE A 206 6.80 2.65 16.39
C ILE A 206 7.98 2.26 17.28
N ASP A 207 8.99 3.13 17.43
CA ASP A 207 10.16 2.87 18.28
C ASP A 207 9.80 2.65 19.76
N GLU A 208 8.63 3.14 20.21
CA GLU A 208 8.11 2.98 21.57
C GLU A 208 7.26 1.71 21.76
N LEU A 209 7.03 0.92 20.69
CA LEU A 209 6.13 -0.23 20.70
C LEU A 209 6.87 -1.56 20.49
N ASP A 210 6.74 -2.49 21.43
CA ASP A 210 7.39 -3.81 21.35
C ASP A 210 6.72 -4.78 20.35
N ASN A 211 5.45 -4.51 19.98
CA ASN A 211 4.62 -5.36 19.14
C ASN A 211 4.51 -4.87 17.68
N THR A 212 5.27 -3.84 17.30
CA THR A 212 5.21 -3.25 15.96
C THR A 212 6.58 -3.25 15.30
N VAL A 213 6.65 -3.77 14.08
CA VAL A 213 7.86 -3.68 13.23
C VAL A 213 7.51 -2.83 12.02
N SER A 214 8.43 -1.97 11.59
CA SER A 214 8.27 -1.21 10.36
C SER A 214 9.42 -1.43 9.38
N VAL A 215 9.10 -1.36 8.09
CA VAL A 215 10.06 -1.51 6.99
C VAL A 215 9.80 -0.43 5.95
N LEU A 216 10.85 0.27 5.54
CA LEU A 216 10.83 1.16 4.38
C LEU A 216 11.16 0.35 3.12
N ILE A 217 10.31 0.48 2.11
CA ILE A 217 10.46 -0.13 0.78
C ILE A 217 10.47 1.03 -0.22
N PRO A 218 11.66 1.55 -0.58
CA PRO A 218 11.80 2.67 -1.48
C PRO A 218 11.62 2.28 -2.94
#